data_AF-A0A643G3G6-F1
#
_entry.id   AF-A0A643G3G6-F1
#
_cell.length_a   1.000
_cell.length_b   1.000
_cell.length_c   1.000
_cell.angle_alpha   90.00
_cell.angle_beta   90.00
_cell.angle_gamma   90.00
#
_symmetry.space_group_name_H-M   'P 1'
#
loop_
_entity.id
_entity.type
_entity.pdbx_description
1 polymer ?
#
loop_
_entity_poly.entity_id
_entity_poly.type
_entity_poly.pdbx_seq_one_letter_code
_entity_poly.pdbx_strand_id
1 'polypeptide(L)'
;MHRYPHYNITAQRAGRDTFLTAHAPSESPLSLAAEKTAQLNALLSVAVENAAGGSLCNITEETQSHLLSLAAVLAHETLVLSELAAQDDAG
;
A
#
# COMPACT_ATOMS: atom_id res chain seq x y z
N MET A 1 -23.10 7.07 -29.25
CA MET A 1 -22.83 6.74 -27.83
C MET A 1 -22.75 8.06 -27.08
N HIS A 2 -23.58 8.28 -26.07
CA HIS A 2 -23.60 9.54 -25.31
C HIS A 2 -23.02 9.31 -23.91
N ARG A 3 -22.02 10.12 -23.53
CA ARG A 3 -21.31 10.05 -22.25
C ARG A 3 -21.62 11.34 -21.49
N TYR A 4 -22.18 11.22 -20.30
CA TYR A 4 -22.51 12.36 -19.43
C TYR A 4 -21.61 12.29 -18.19
N PRO A 5 -20.46 12.99 -18.16
CA PRO A 5 -19.61 13.07 -16.98
C PRO A 5 -20.17 14.14 -16.02
N HIS A 6 -20.65 13.73 -14.85
CA HIS A 6 -21.00 14.63 -13.75
C HIS A 6 -20.56 14.00 -12.43
N TYR A 7 -19.92 14.78 -11.56
CA TYR A 7 -19.57 14.36 -10.19
C TYR A 7 -18.90 12.98 -10.11
N ASN A 8 -17.81 12.80 -10.86
CA ASN A 8 -17.07 11.53 -10.94
C ASN A 8 -17.89 10.32 -11.40
N ILE A 9 -19.08 10.50 -11.97
CA ILE A 9 -19.89 9.41 -12.49
C ILE A 9 -19.93 9.55 -14.00
N THR A 10 -19.60 8.46 -14.70
CA THR A 10 -19.78 8.34 -16.15
C THR A 10 -20.94 7.39 -16.42
N ALA A 11 -22.00 7.92 -17.04
CA ALA A 11 -23.08 7.12 -17.57
C ALA A 11 -22.82 6.80 -19.06
N GLN A 12 -22.90 5.53 -19.44
CA GLN A 12 -22.79 5.06 -20.82
C GLN A 12 -24.06 4.30 -21.21
N ARG A 13 -24.74 4.75 -22.26
CA ARG A 13 -25.90 4.07 -22.83
C ARG A 13 -25.48 3.19 -24.00
N ALA A 14 -25.74 1.88 -23.91
CA ALA A 14 -25.50 0.91 -24.97
C ALA A 14 -26.83 0.21 -25.32
N GLY A 15 -27.52 0.71 -26.35
CA GLY A 15 -28.85 0.22 -26.70
C GLY A 15 -29.89 0.51 -25.62
N ARG A 16 -30.47 -0.55 -25.03
CA ARG A 16 -31.46 -0.47 -23.95
C ARG A 16 -30.82 -0.38 -22.56
N ASP A 17 -29.55 -0.73 -22.44
CA ASP A 17 -28.82 -0.79 -21.17
C ASP A 17 -28.12 0.52 -20.86
N THR A 18 -28.02 0.83 -19.57
CA THR A 18 -27.31 2.00 -19.06
C THR A 18 -26.30 1.56 -18.01
N PHE A 19 -25.02 1.75 -18.29
CA PHE A 19 -23.92 1.50 -17.38
C PHE A 19 -23.58 2.79 -16.62
N LEU A 20 -23.47 2.69 -15.31
CA LEU A 20 -23.02 3.78 -14.45
C LEU A 20 -21.69 3.38 -13.83
N THR A 21 -20.65 4.17 -14.06
CA THR A 21 -19.33 3.98 -13.44
C THR A 21 -19.05 5.17 -12.54
N ALA A 22 -18.81 4.92 -11.25
CA ALA A 22 -18.37 5.94 -10.30
C ALA A 22 -16.85 5.88 -10.15
N HIS A 23 -16.20 7.05 -10.18
CA HIS A 23 -14.75 7.23 -10.08
C HIS A 23 -14.43 7.82 -8.69
N ALA A 24 -14.00 6.99 -7.76
CA ALA A 24 -13.45 7.50 -6.50
C ALA A 24 -11.94 7.70 -6.66
N PRO A 25 -11.37 8.85 -6.26
CA PRO A 25 -9.92 8.98 -6.18
C PRO A 25 -9.41 8.02 -5.10
N SER A 26 -8.81 6.91 -5.52
CA SER A 26 -8.06 6.01 -4.66
C SER A 26 -6.60 6.45 -4.60
N GLU A 27 -5.95 6.26 -3.45
CA GLU A 27 -4.50 6.42 -3.37
C GLU A 27 -3.83 5.49 -4.38
N SER A 28 -2.79 6.00 -5.05
CA SER A 28 -2.08 5.20 -6.05
C SER A 28 -1.37 4.04 -5.36
N PRO A 29 -1.27 2.86 -5.99
CA PRO A 29 -0.52 1.74 -5.45
C PRO A 29 0.95 2.12 -5.14
N LEU A 30 1.53 3.03 -5.93
CA LEU A 30 2.86 3.58 -5.68
C LEU A 30 2.93 4.42 -4.39
N SER A 31 1.93 5.27 -4.14
CA SER A 31 1.85 6.08 -2.91
C SER A 31 1.76 5.19 -1.67
N LEU A 32 0.94 4.14 -1.75
CA LEU A 32 0.82 3.16 -0.67
C LEU A 32 2.12 2.37 -0.47
N ALA A 33 2.79 1.95 -1.56
CA ALA A 33 4.08 1.26 -1.47
C ALA A 33 5.15 2.13 -0.79
N ALA A 34 5.17 3.43 -1.10
CA ALA A 34 6.09 4.39 -0.47
C ALA A 34 5.82 4.53 1.04
N GLU A 35 4.55 4.59 1.45
CA GLU A 35 4.17 4.63 2.87
C GLU A 35 4.62 3.35 3.60
N LYS A 36 4.35 2.17 3.02
CA LYS A 36 4.74 0.88 3.60
C LYS A 36 6.25 0.72 3.71
N THR A 37 6.98 1.22 2.71
CA THR A 37 8.45 1.30 2.76
C THR A 37 8.93 2.20 3.90
N ALA A 38 8.29 3.35 4.09
CA ALA A 38 8.63 4.26 5.19
C ALA A 38 8.34 3.63 6.57
N GLN A 39 7.22 2.93 6.71
CA GLN A 39 6.88 2.18 7.93
C GLN A 39 7.93 1.08 8.22
N LEU A 40 8.32 0.31 7.20
CA LEU A 40 9.36 -0.70 7.31
C LEU A 40 10.71 -0.09 7.71
N ASN A 41 11.10 1.01 7.07
CA ASN A 41 12.36 1.69 7.37
C ASN A 41 12.39 2.22 8.81
N ALA A 42 11.29 2.85 9.26
CA ALA A 42 11.17 3.32 10.64
C ALA A 42 11.27 2.16 11.65
N LEU A 43 10.62 1.03 11.37
CA LEU A 43 10.70 -0.17 12.20
C LEU A 43 12.13 -0.70 12.31
N LEU A 44 12.86 -0.77 11.20
CA LEU A 44 14.25 -1.22 11.16
C LEU A 44 15.18 -0.23 11.86
N SER A 45 14.99 1.08 11.68
CA SER A 45 15.76 2.11 12.39
C SER A 45 15.60 2.00 13.90
N VAL A 46 14.36 1.86 14.38
CA VAL A 46 14.08 1.66 15.81
C VAL A 46 14.72 0.37 16.31
N ALA A 47 14.68 -0.72 15.55
CA ALA A 47 15.34 -1.97 15.93
C ALA A 47 16.87 -1.80 16.05
N VAL A 48 17.52 -1.10 15.10
CA VAL A 48 18.96 -0.83 15.11
C VAL A 48 19.36 0.09 16.27
N GLU A 49 18.59 1.14 16.53
CA GLU A 49 18.85 2.07 17.64
C GLU A 49 18.74 1.36 19.00
N ASN A 50 17.73 0.50 19.16
CA ASN A 50 17.63 -0.37 20.34
C ASN A 50 18.83 -1.33 20.46
N ALA A 51 19.38 -1.79 19.34
CA ALA A 51 20.58 -2.66 19.31
C ALA A 51 21.81 -1.93 19.83
N ALA A 52 22.06 -0.75 19.28
CA ALA A 52 23.24 0.06 19.55
C ALA A 52 23.22 0.64 20.98
N GLY A 53 22.04 0.92 21.53
CA GLY A 53 21.86 1.38 22.91
C GLY A 53 22.02 0.28 23.98
N GLY A 54 22.36 -0.96 23.60
CA GLY A 54 22.46 -2.10 24.53
C GLY A 54 21.11 -2.58 25.08
N SER A 55 19.98 -2.02 24.60
CA SER A 55 18.63 -2.26 25.11
C SER A 55 17.85 -3.32 24.31
N LEU A 56 18.33 -3.79 23.16
CA LEU A 56 17.75 -4.96 22.49
C LEU A 56 17.87 -6.23 23.33
N CYS A 57 18.86 -6.33 24.24
CA CYS A 57 18.91 -7.41 25.21
C CYS A 57 17.72 -7.42 26.19
N ASN A 58 16.98 -6.30 26.32
CA ASN A 58 15.75 -6.22 27.12
C ASN A 58 14.48 -6.46 26.28
N ILE A 59 14.61 -6.58 24.95
CA ILE A 59 13.48 -6.91 24.07
C ILE A 59 13.35 -8.44 24.10
N THR A 60 12.25 -8.92 24.69
CA THR A 60 11.96 -10.35 24.81
C THR A 60 11.97 -11.02 23.42
N GLU A 61 12.35 -12.30 23.36
CA GLU A 61 12.35 -13.07 22.11
C GLU A 61 11.00 -13.00 21.38
N GLU A 62 9.89 -12.96 22.14
CA GLU A 62 8.54 -12.75 21.63
C GLU A 62 8.40 -11.40 20.90
N THR A 63 8.88 -10.31 21.49
CA THR A 63 8.85 -8.99 20.86
C THR A 63 9.72 -8.95 19.60
N GLN A 64 10.89 -9.58 19.61
CA GLN A 64 11.75 -9.69 18.42
C GLN A 64 11.04 -10.47 17.30
N SER A 65 10.38 -11.58 17.65
CA SER A 65 9.62 -12.39 16.69
C SER A 65 8.46 -11.61 16.07
N HIS A 66 7.76 -10.79 16.86
CA HIS A 66 6.68 -9.93 16.39
C HIS A 66 7.19 -8.82 15.47
N LEU A 67 8.33 -8.19 15.80
CA LEU A 67 8.95 -7.18 14.94
C LEU A 67 9.37 -7.77 13.59
N LEU A 68 9.98 -8.96 13.59
CA LEU A 68 10.34 -9.67 12.36
C LEU A 68 9.11 -10.06 11.54
N SER A 69 8.05 -10.54 12.18
CA SER A 69 6.79 -10.84 11.51
C SER A 69 6.16 -9.59 10.90
N LEU A 70 6.18 -8.46 11.60
CA LEU A 70 5.66 -7.19 11.10
C LEU A 70 6.50 -6.67 9.93
N ALA A 71 7.83 -6.75 10.02
CA ALA A 71 8.72 -6.38 8.95
C ALA A 71 8.49 -7.22 7.68
N ALA A 72 8.27 -8.53 7.84
CA ALA A 72 7.96 -9.44 6.74
C ALA A 72 6.63 -9.07 6.06
N VAL A 73 5.60 -8.73 6.84
CA VAL A 73 4.29 -8.28 6.31
C VAL A 73 4.44 -6.97 5.54
N LEU A 74 5.11 -5.97 6.11
CA LEU A 74 5.31 -4.66 5.46
C LEU A 74 6.13 -4.78 4.16
N ALA A 75 7.16 -5.63 4.14
CA ALA A 75 7.94 -5.90 2.95
C ALA A 75 7.10 -6.59 1.86
N HIS A 76 6.25 -7.55 2.25
CA HIS A 76 5.35 -8.22 1.33
C HIS A 76 4.29 -7.27 0.74
N GLU A 77 3.65 -6.45 1.59
CA GLU A 77 2.68 -5.43 1.13
C GLU A 77 3.33 -4.45 0.16
N THR A 78 4.55 -3.99 0.46
CA THR A 78 5.32 -3.10 -0.43
C THR A 78 5.59 -3.73 -1.79
N LEU A 79 5.98 -5.02 -1.82
CA LEU A 79 6.23 -5.76 -3.06
C LEU A 79 4.96 -5.84 -3.92
N VAL A 80 3.85 -6.30 -3.34
CA VAL A 80 2.58 -6.44 -4.06
C VAL A 80 2.10 -5.10 -4.61
N LEU A 81 2.20 -4.02 -3.83
CA LEU A 81 1.83 -2.68 -4.27
C LEU A 81 2.74 -2.15 -5.38
N SER A 82 4.04 -2.46 -5.32
CA SER A 82 4.99 -2.08 -6.38
C SER A 82 4.76 -2.86 -7.67
N GLU A 83 4.43 -4.15 -7.59
CA GLU A 83 4.04 -4.97 -8.73
C GLU A 83 2.75 -4.45 -9.38
N LEU A 84 1.75 -4.07 -8.57
CA LEU A 84 0.50 -3.49 -9.05
C LEU A 84 0.75 -2.14 -9.74
N ALA A 85 1.61 -1.29 -9.18
CA ALA A 85 1.99 -0.03 -9.81
C ALA A 85 2.70 -0.24 -11.15
N ALA A 86 3.61 -1.23 -11.24
CA ALA A 86 4.30 -1.56 -12.49
C ALA A 86 3.35 -2.09 -13.58
N GLN A 87 2.23 -2.72 -13.21
CA GLN A 87 1.19 -3.14 -14.14
C GLN A 87 0.34 -1.97 -14.64
N ASP A 88 0.08 -0.97 -13.79
CA ASP A 88 -0.71 0.21 -14.13
C ASP A 88 0.05 1.14 -15.09
N ASP A 89 1.38 1.25 -14.98
CA ASP A 89 2.25 1.97 -15.93
C ASP A 89 2.42 1.27 -17.30
N ALA A 90 2.10 -0.02 -17.39
CA ALA A 90 2.26 -0.83 -18.60
C ALA A 90 1.01 -0.95 -19.48
N GLY A 91 -0.12 -0.38 -19.04
CA GLY A 91 -1.43 -0.37 -19.74
C GLY A 91 -1.71 0.92 -20.50
#